data_AF-A0A183B608-F1
#
_entry.id   AF-A0A183B608-F1
#
_cell.length_a   1.000
_cell.length_b   1.000
_cell.length_c   1.000
_cell.angle_alpha   90.00
_cell.angle_beta   90.00
_cell.angle_gamma   90.00
#
_symmetry.space_group_name_H-M   'P 1'
#
loop_
_entity.id
_entity.type
_entity.pdbx_description
1 polymer ?
#
loop_
_entity_poly.entity_id
_entity_poly.type
_entity_poly.pdbx_seq_one_letter_code
_entity_poly.pdbx_strand_id
1 'polypeptide(L)'
;MQCDRSKYSEGDGATSALVNLAALTGQPELFPVWVYGLTHDTRLVDVTGRATCHSGDDAVIHFASDDCRKLGFSGAELDGSPGLPLVAKLDGRSATATLLVWFPKAPALRLVVDGDEREENARSLSGSPVPMITLKRLTAGPVGMRYVYLHRKSMN
;
A
#
# COMPACT_ATOMS: atom_id res chain seq x y z
N MET A 1 34.11 11.62 22.12
CA MET A 1 32.78 11.59 22.77
C MET A 1 31.93 10.60 22.00
N GLN A 2 31.66 9.46 22.62
CA GLN A 2 30.90 8.35 22.07
C GLN A 2 29.42 8.61 22.41
N CYS A 3 28.54 8.73 21.42
CA CYS A 3 27.11 8.74 21.71
C CYS A 3 26.66 7.31 21.97
N ASP A 4 26.37 7.04 23.24
CA ASP A 4 25.79 5.80 23.74
C ASP A 4 24.38 5.61 23.17
N ARG A 5 24.07 4.39 22.75
CA ARG A 5 22.83 4.01 22.05
C ARG A 5 21.77 3.69 23.10
N SER A 6 21.34 4.71 23.84
CA SER A 6 20.25 4.60 24.81
C SER A 6 18.93 4.37 24.07
N LYS A 7 18.39 3.17 24.29
CA LYS A 7 17.08 2.68 23.87
C LYS A 7 16.00 3.77 23.87
N TYR A 8 15.55 4.14 22.68
CA TYR A 8 14.17 4.55 22.51
C TYR A 8 13.34 3.27 22.35
N SER A 9 12.41 3.05 23.27
CA SER A 9 11.38 2.03 23.16
C SER A 9 10.69 2.19 21.81
N GLU A 10 10.81 1.15 20.99
CA GLU A 10 10.14 0.96 19.72
C GLU A 10 8.63 0.87 19.97
N GLY A 11 8.00 2.03 20.15
CA GLY A 11 6.56 2.17 20.17
C GLY A 11 6.07 2.00 18.75
N ASP A 12 5.53 0.80 18.46
CA ASP A 12 4.74 0.44 17.27
C ASP A 12 5.08 1.32 16.05
N GLY A 13 6.24 1.05 15.44
CA GLY A 13 6.74 1.82 14.30
C GLY A 13 5.69 1.82 13.22
N ALA A 14 4.95 2.93 13.11
CA ALA A 14 3.78 3.05 12.25
C ALA A 14 4.16 2.64 10.83
N THR A 15 3.83 1.39 10.48
CA THR A 15 4.21 0.83 9.19
C THR A 15 3.22 1.39 8.20
N SER A 16 3.68 2.35 7.39
CA SER A 16 2.89 2.89 6.30
C SER A 16 2.55 1.75 5.33
N ALA A 17 1.32 1.73 4.84
CA ALA A 17 0.84 0.70 3.93
C ALA A 17 0.21 1.33 2.68
N LEU A 18 0.55 0.81 1.51
CA LEU A 18 -0.06 1.16 0.22
C LEU A 18 -0.63 -0.08 -0.45
N VAL A 19 -1.67 0.11 -1.26
CA VAL A 19 -2.28 -0.93 -2.08
C VAL A 19 -2.02 -0.60 -3.53
N ASN A 20 -1.46 -1.54 -4.30
CA ASN A 20 -1.26 -1.36 -5.73
C ASN A 20 -2.59 -1.55 -6.48
N LEU A 21 -3.37 -0.47 -6.65
CA LEU A 21 -4.59 -0.52 -7.45
C LEU A 21 -4.30 -0.54 -8.95
N ALA A 22 -3.11 -0.11 -9.39
CA ALA A 22 -2.66 -0.20 -10.77
C ALA A 22 -2.66 -1.66 -11.27
N ALA A 23 -2.42 -2.64 -10.39
CA ALA A 23 -2.54 -4.07 -10.70
C ALA A 23 -3.95 -4.51 -11.14
N LEU A 24 -5.00 -3.79 -10.72
CA LEU A 24 -6.39 -4.09 -11.10
C LEU A 24 -6.88 -3.26 -12.28
N THR A 25 -6.39 -2.04 -12.42
CA THR A 25 -6.88 -1.06 -13.40
C THR A 25 -6.00 -0.96 -14.64
N GLY A 26 -4.74 -1.41 -14.55
CA GLY A 26 -3.70 -1.15 -15.55
C GLY A 26 -3.32 0.33 -15.68
N GLN A 27 -3.80 1.21 -14.79
CA GLN A 27 -3.50 2.64 -14.81
C GLN A 27 -2.45 2.97 -13.74
N PRO A 28 -1.35 3.67 -14.09
CA PRO A 28 -0.34 4.06 -13.11
C PRO A 28 -0.90 4.90 -11.97
N GLU A 29 -0.36 4.70 -10.77
CA GLU A 29 -0.73 5.44 -9.56
C GLU A 29 0.51 6.12 -8.95
N LEU A 30 0.36 7.37 -8.52
CA LEU A 30 1.46 8.19 -7.98
C LEU A 30 1.07 8.75 -6.62
N PHE A 31 1.98 8.60 -5.65
CA PHE A 31 1.83 9.08 -4.28
C PHE A 31 2.85 10.19 -4.01
N PRO A 32 2.44 11.30 -3.37
CA PRO A 32 3.37 12.34 -2.98
C PRO A 32 4.28 11.82 -1.86
N VAL A 33 5.56 12.20 -1.93
CA VAL A 33 6.55 11.90 -0.90
C VAL A 33 7.26 13.18 -0.50
N TRP A 34 7.56 13.30 0.79
CA TRP A 34 8.29 14.42 1.37
C TRP A 34 9.48 13.89 2.15
N VAL A 35 10.61 14.60 2.03
CA VAL A 35 11.82 14.33 2.79
C VAL A 35 12.14 15.57 3.60
N TYR A 36 12.24 15.40 4.91
CA TYR A 36 12.59 16.49 5.81
C TYR A 36 13.96 16.24 6.46
N GLY A 37 14.76 17.30 6.54
CA GLY A 37 15.98 17.34 7.32
C GLY A 37 15.76 18.07 8.64
N LEU A 38 16.53 17.70 9.66
CA LEU A 38 16.62 18.44 10.92
C LEU A 38 17.96 19.16 10.99
N THR A 39 17.94 20.47 11.23
CA THR A 39 19.14 21.29 11.40
C THR A 39 19.67 21.23 12.83
N HIS A 40 20.89 21.73 13.06
CA HIS A 40 21.50 21.78 14.40
C HIS A 40 20.71 22.64 15.39
N ASP A 41 20.03 23.69 14.93
CA ASP A 41 19.10 24.52 15.71
C ASP A 41 17.70 23.92 15.80
N THR A 42 17.55 22.61 15.54
CA THR A 42 16.31 21.82 15.66
C THR A 42 15.16 22.30 14.77
N ARG A 43 15.47 22.92 13.63
CA ARG A 43 14.46 23.33 12.65
C ARG A 43 14.26 22.22 11.61
N LEU A 44 12.99 21.97 11.31
CA LEU A 44 12.60 21.07 10.22
C LEU A 44 12.68 21.84 8.89
N VAL A 45 13.36 21.27 7.91
CA VAL A 45 13.54 21.87 6.57
C VAL A 45 13.11 20.86 5.52
N ASP A 46 12.27 21.28 4.57
CA ASP A 46 11.95 20.47 3.39
C ASP A 46 13.18 20.34 2.50
N VAL A 47 13.62 19.10 2.31
CA VAL A 47 14.76 18.75 1.46
C VAL A 47 14.35 17.84 0.30
N THR A 48 13.05 17.66 0.05
CA THR A 48 12.51 16.74 -0.95
C THR A 48 13.12 16.96 -2.34
N GLY A 49 13.22 18.21 -2.79
CA GLY A 49 13.78 18.54 -4.11
C GLY A 49 15.30 18.48 -4.21
N ARG A 50 16.01 18.21 -3.12
CA ARG A 50 17.49 18.09 -3.07
C ARG A 50 17.97 16.67 -2.77
N ALA A 51 17.09 15.85 -2.18
CA ALA A 51 17.39 14.46 -1.89
C ALA A 51 17.20 13.59 -3.14
N THR A 52 17.90 12.46 -3.17
CA THR A 52 17.62 11.36 -4.11
C THR A 52 16.96 10.21 -3.36
N CYS A 53 15.98 9.56 -3.98
CA CYS A 53 15.21 8.48 -3.36
C CYS A 53 15.26 7.20 -4.18
N HIS A 54 15.33 6.08 -3.48
CA HIS A 54 15.32 4.75 -4.08
C HIS A 54 14.39 3.82 -3.30
N SER A 55 13.79 2.86 -4.00
CA SER A 55 13.10 1.74 -3.37
C SER A 55 14.08 0.57 -3.16
N GLY A 56 13.76 -0.33 -2.25
CA GLY A 56 14.51 -1.59 -2.09
C GLY A 56 14.26 -2.61 -3.20
N ASP A 57 13.19 -2.42 -3.99
CA ASP A 57 12.78 -3.27 -5.09
C ASP A 57 11.86 -2.49 -6.05
N ASP A 58 12.43 -1.98 -7.14
CA ASP A 58 11.72 -1.17 -8.13
C ASP A 58 10.67 -1.98 -8.91
N ALA A 59 10.70 -3.32 -8.83
CA ALA A 59 9.67 -4.18 -9.40
C ALA A 59 8.37 -4.22 -8.57
N VAL A 60 8.39 -3.65 -7.35
CA VAL A 60 7.23 -3.57 -6.43
C VAL A 60 6.65 -2.16 -6.38
N ILE A 61 7.48 -1.13 -6.33
CA ILE A 61 7.09 0.30 -6.37
C ILE A 61 8.36 1.12 -6.61
N HIS A 62 8.31 2.23 -7.34
CA HIS A 62 9.54 2.94 -7.74
C HIS A 62 9.39 4.47 -7.70
N PHE A 63 10.53 5.15 -7.55
CA PHE A 63 10.64 6.59 -7.77
C PHE A 63 10.96 6.86 -9.24
N ALA A 64 10.40 7.94 -9.80
CA ALA A 64 10.74 8.35 -11.15
C ALA A 64 12.10 9.06 -11.16
N SER A 65 13.12 8.43 -11.77
CA SER A 65 14.47 9.02 -11.94
C SER A 65 15.07 9.56 -10.64
N ASP A 66 14.96 8.79 -9.56
CA ASP A 66 15.42 9.11 -8.21
C ASP A 66 14.82 10.39 -7.57
N ASP A 67 13.82 11.05 -8.20
CA ASP A 67 13.13 12.22 -7.64
C ASP A 67 12.21 11.78 -6.47
N CYS A 68 12.49 12.31 -5.28
CA CYS A 68 11.75 12.01 -4.06
C CYS A 68 10.32 12.54 -4.00
N ARG A 69 9.83 13.33 -4.97
CA ARG A 69 8.48 13.95 -4.89
C ARG A 69 7.36 12.96 -5.16
N LYS A 70 7.62 11.89 -5.92
CA LYS A 70 6.60 10.95 -6.38
C LYS A 70 7.10 9.52 -6.32
N LEU A 71 6.37 8.69 -5.60
CA LEU A 71 6.53 7.23 -5.55
C LEU A 71 5.35 6.60 -6.28
N GLY A 72 5.58 5.58 -7.10
CA GLY A 72 4.53 5.10 -7.99
C GLY A 72 4.49 3.61 -8.29
N PHE A 73 3.28 3.16 -8.62
CA PHE A 73 3.03 1.90 -9.30
C PHE A 73 2.83 2.17 -10.79
N SER A 74 3.53 1.43 -11.63
CA SER A 74 3.34 1.42 -13.08
C SER A 74 2.12 0.60 -13.51
N GLY A 75 1.71 -0.39 -12.71
CA GLY A 75 0.73 -1.41 -13.08
C GLY A 75 1.35 -2.66 -13.71
N ALA A 76 2.67 -2.68 -13.93
CA ALA A 76 3.41 -3.84 -14.44
C ALA A 76 4.02 -4.70 -13.32
N GLU A 77 3.85 -4.31 -12.06
CA GLU A 77 4.36 -5.05 -10.91
C GLU A 77 3.68 -6.43 -10.80
N LEU A 78 4.39 -7.41 -10.24
CA LEU A 78 3.92 -8.80 -10.17
C LEU A 78 3.61 -9.28 -8.74
N ASP A 79 4.04 -8.54 -7.73
CA ASP A 79 3.84 -8.87 -6.32
C ASP A 79 3.88 -7.62 -5.44
N GLY A 80 3.61 -7.81 -4.15
CA GLY A 80 3.74 -6.80 -3.10
C GLY A 80 4.99 -7.04 -2.27
N SER A 81 5.08 -6.36 -1.13
CA SER A 81 6.18 -6.56 -0.18
C SER A 81 5.70 -6.32 1.25
N PRO A 82 6.00 -7.24 2.20
CA PRO A 82 5.60 -7.09 3.59
C PRO A 82 6.41 -6.01 4.35
N GLY A 83 7.48 -5.49 3.75
CA GLY A 83 8.38 -4.55 4.40
C GLY A 83 9.47 -4.05 3.44
N LEU A 84 9.06 -3.23 2.47
CA LEU A 84 9.94 -2.65 1.48
C LEU A 84 10.68 -1.42 2.06
N PRO A 85 12.03 -1.40 2.09
CA PRO A 85 12.74 -0.21 2.50
C PRO A 85 12.68 0.87 1.40
N LEU A 86 12.36 2.09 1.80
CA LEU A 86 12.52 3.30 1.00
C LEU A 86 13.71 4.08 1.57
N VAL A 87 14.63 4.51 0.72
CA VAL A 87 15.86 5.17 1.14
C VAL A 87 15.95 6.54 0.50
N ALA A 88 16.03 7.59 1.31
CA ALA A 88 16.37 8.94 0.88
C ALA A 88 17.84 9.25 1.20
N LYS A 89 18.55 9.90 0.28
CA LYS A 89 19.95 10.30 0.44
C LYS A 89 20.12 11.80 0.20
N LEU A 90 20.94 12.44 1.03
CA LEU A 90 21.31 13.85 0.90
C LEU A 90 22.68 14.07 1.55
N ASP A 91 23.63 14.66 0.81
CA ASP A 91 24.95 15.05 1.32
C ASP A 91 25.69 13.94 2.11
N GLY A 92 25.64 12.70 1.62
CA GLY A 92 26.26 11.53 2.25
C GLY A 92 25.52 10.97 3.47
N ARG A 93 24.37 11.54 3.83
CA ARG A 93 23.46 11.01 4.86
C ARG A 93 22.33 10.23 4.22
N SER A 94 21.76 9.29 4.97
CA SER A 94 20.58 8.53 4.53
C SER A 94 19.51 8.48 5.61
N ALA A 95 18.27 8.39 5.17
CA ALA A 95 17.11 8.08 5.98
C ALA A 95 16.37 6.90 5.34
N THR A 96 15.81 6.01 6.17
CA THR A 96 15.09 4.83 5.71
C THR A 96 13.73 4.76 6.36
N ALA A 97 12.71 4.43 5.57
CA ALA A 97 11.36 4.09 6.02
C ALA A 97 10.98 2.71 5.48
N THR A 98 10.17 1.96 6.21
CA THR A 98 9.67 0.65 5.76
C THR A 98 8.21 0.77 5.35
N LEU A 99 7.90 0.29 4.15
CA LEU A 99 6.57 0.35 3.54
C LEU A 99 6.01 -1.05 3.33
N LEU A 100 4.79 -1.28 3.80
CA LEU A 100 4.00 -2.45 3.42
C LEU A 100 3.30 -2.17 2.07
N VAL A 101 3.55 -3.01 1.07
CA VAL A 101 2.92 -2.93 -0.25
C VAL A 101 2.01 -4.12 -0.44
N TRP A 102 0.71 -3.87 -0.56
CA TRP A 102 -0.29 -4.89 -0.86
C TRP A 102 -0.47 -5.03 -2.36
N PHE A 103 -0.46 -6.28 -2.83
CA PHE A 103 -0.76 -6.63 -4.22
C PHE A 103 -2.11 -7.35 -4.32
N PRO A 104 -3.17 -6.67 -4.79
CA PRO A 104 -4.49 -7.26 -4.90
C PRO A 104 -4.59 -8.21 -6.11
N LYS A 105 -5.36 -9.29 -5.96
CA LYS A 105 -5.73 -10.18 -7.06
C LYS A 105 -7.12 -9.82 -7.57
N ALA A 106 -7.30 -9.80 -8.88
CA ALA A 106 -8.62 -9.59 -9.48
C ALA A 106 -9.59 -10.70 -9.03
N PRO A 107 -10.87 -10.36 -8.73
CA PRO A 107 -11.85 -11.37 -8.35
C PRO A 107 -12.16 -12.29 -9.54
N ALA A 108 -12.43 -13.56 -9.26
CA ALA A 108 -12.96 -14.48 -10.26
C ALA A 108 -14.40 -14.08 -10.62
N LEU A 109 -14.66 -13.87 -11.92
CA LEU A 109 -16.00 -13.56 -12.42
C LEU A 109 -16.66 -14.82 -12.98
N ARG A 110 -17.91 -15.08 -12.60
CA ARG A 110 -18.76 -16.12 -13.20
C ARG A 110 -20.01 -15.46 -13.77
N LEU A 111 -20.13 -15.46 -15.09
CA LEU A 111 -21.37 -15.06 -15.78
C LEU A 111 -22.33 -16.25 -15.79
N VAL A 112 -23.56 -16.05 -15.32
CA VAL A 112 -24.65 -17.02 -15.40
C VAL A 112 -25.74 -16.41 -16.27
N VAL A 113 -26.07 -17.07 -17.37
CA VAL A 113 -27.25 -16.75 -18.18
C VAL A 113 -28.33 -17.72 -17.76
N ASP A 114 -29.37 -17.20 -17.10
CA ASP A 114 -30.54 -18.01 -16.78
C ASP A 114 -31.37 -18.13 -18.04
N GLY A 115 -31.51 -19.36 -18.54
CA GLY A 115 -32.44 -19.67 -19.62
C GLY A 115 -33.79 -19.92 -18.97
N ASP A 116 -34.82 -19.20 -19.41
CA ASP A 116 -36.20 -19.37 -18.95
C ASP A 116 -36.74 -20.72 -19.45
N GLU A 117 -36.28 -21.82 -18.85
CA GLU A 117 -36.85 -23.14 -19.01
C GLU A 117 -37.70 -23.43 -17.78
N ARG A 118 -39.00 -23.16 -17.94
CA ARG A 118 -40.15 -23.71 -17.21
C ARG A 118 -39.80 -24.56 -15.98
N GLU A 119 -40.27 -24.06 -14.84
CA GLU A 119 -40.57 -24.81 -13.62
C GLU A 119 -40.84 -26.31 -13.88
N GLU A 120 -39.89 -27.16 -13.51
CA GLU A 120 -40.08 -28.41 -12.76
C GLU A 120 -38.77 -29.19 -12.75
N ASN A 121 -37.80 -28.74 -11.94
CA ASN A 121 -36.82 -29.58 -11.24
C ASN A 121 -35.81 -28.69 -10.50
N ALA A 122 -36.30 -27.94 -9.50
CA ALA A 122 -35.46 -27.22 -8.55
C ALA A 122 -34.80 -28.20 -7.55
N ARG A 123 -33.96 -29.12 -8.04
CA ARG A 123 -33.11 -29.96 -7.20
C ARG A 123 -31.65 -29.84 -7.65
N SER A 124 -30.91 -29.13 -6.80
CA SER A 124 -29.48 -29.30 -6.57
C SER A 124 -28.53 -28.60 -7.55
N LEU A 125 -28.55 -27.26 -7.53
CA LEU A 125 -27.30 -26.50 -7.68
C LEU A 125 -26.86 -26.04 -6.29
N SER A 126 -26.08 -26.90 -5.62
CA SER A 126 -25.30 -26.54 -4.44
C SER A 126 -24.17 -25.58 -4.83
N GLY A 127 -24.52 -24.34 -5.18
CA GLY A 127 -23.57 -23.24 -5.17
C GLY A 127 -23.43 -22.80 -3.73
N SER A 128 -22.29 -23.10 -3.10
CA SER A 128 -21.97 -22.60 -1.76
C SER A 128 -22.23 -21.09 -1.71
N PRO A 129 -22.96 -20.56 -0.71
CA PRO A 129 -23.31 -19.14 -0.65
C PRO A 129 -22.01 -18.33 -0.71
N VAL A 130 -21.83 -17.57 -1.79
CA VAL A 130 -20.70 -16.65 -1.91
C VAL A 130 -20.82 -15.67 -0.75
N PRO A 131 -19.84 -15.60 0.17
CA PRO A 131 -19.93 -14.68 1.28
C PRO A 131 -19.97 -13.26 0.71
N MET A 132 -21.14 -12.63 0.76
CA MET A 132 -21.32 -11.25 0.37
C MET A 132 -20.56 -10.40 1.39
N ILE A 133 -19.36 -9.94 1.02
CA ILE A 133 -18.57 -9.04 1.87
C ILE A 133 -19.24 -7.67 1.80
N THR A 134 -19.96 -7.29 2.84
CA THR A 134 -20.50 -5.94 2.98
C THR A 134 -19.38 -4.98 3.34
N LEU A 135 -18.97 -4.14 2.40
CA LEU A 135 -18.05 -3.04 2.66
C LEU A 135 -18.78 -1.99 3.52
N LYS A 136 -18.51 -1.96 4.83
CA LYS A 136 -18.97 -0.89 5.71
C LYS A 136 -18.10 0.35 5.48
N ARG A 137 -18.67 1.36 4.83
CA ARG A 137 -18.06 2.69 4.74
C ARG A 137 -18.20 3.37 6.10
N LEU A 138 -17.13 3.42 6.88
CA LEU A 138 -17.08 4.27 8.07
C LEU A 138 -16.85 5.72 7.62
N THR A 139 -17.61 6.63 8.20
CA THR A 139 -17.56 8.07 7.93
C THR A 139 -16.15 8.60 8.16
N ALA A 140 -15.66 9.34 7.17
CA ALA A 140 -14.33 9.92 7.15
C ALA A 140 -14.09 10.81 8.39
N GLY A 141 -13.05 10.49 9.16
CA GLY A 141 -12.35 11.50 9.95
C GLY A 141 -11.67 12.52 9.03
N PRO A 142 -11.23 13.68 9.57
CA PRO A 142 -10.83 14.82 8.76
C PRO A 142 -9.77 14.45 7.71
N VAL A 143 -10.11 14.80 6.47
CA VAL A 143 -9.40 14.70 5.19
C VAL A 143 -8.04 13.99 5.21
N GLY A 144 -7.97 12.78 4.64
CA GLY A 144 -6.70 12.29 4.08
C GLY A 144 -6.43 10.79 4.11
N MET A 145 -7.11 9.99 4.93
CA MET A 145 -6.79 8.56 5.06
C MET A 145 -8.01 7.69 4.80
N ARG A 146 -8.02 7.01 3.64
CA ARG A 146 -8.97 5.94 3.33
C ARG A 146 -8.31 4.60 3.61
N TYR A 147 -8.61 4.02 4.76
CA TYR A 147 -8.27 2.62 5.02
C TYR A 147 -9.50 1.75 4.76
N VAL A 148 -9.32 0.70 3.96
CA VAL A 148 -10.29 -0.38 3.80
C VAL A 148 -9.66 -1.63 4.39
N TYR A 149 -10.18 -2.11 5.52
CA TYR A 149 -9.74 -3.35 6.13
C TYR A 149 -10.72 -4.49 5.80
N LEU A 150 -10.19 -5.65 5.41
CA LEU A 150 -10.97 -6.88 5.23
C LEU A 150 -10.91 -7.71 6.52
N HIS A 151 -12.04 -7.89 7.20
CA HIS A 151 -12.14 -8.76 8.35
C HIS A 151 -12.37 -10.21 7.89
N ARG A 152 -11.39 -11.09 8.07
CA ARG A 152 -11.56 -12.53 7.85
C ARG A 152 -12.30 -13.12 9.06
N LYS A 153 -13.52 -13.65 8.89
CA LYS A 153 -14.15 -14.48 9.91
C LYS A 153 -13.41 -15.82 9.95
N SER A 154 -12.87 -16.17 11.12
CA SER A 154 -12.35 -17.51 11.40
C SER A 154 -13.52 -18.50 11.45
N MET A 155 -13.41 -19.59 10.72
CA MET A 155 -14.33 -20.74 10.78
C MET A 155 -13.57 -21.88 11.48
N ASN A 156 -14.11 -22.35 12.61
CA ASN A 156 -13.80 -23.67 13.18
C ASN A 156 -14.44 -24.76 12.33
#